data_AF-A0A0S9K551-F1
#
_entry.id   AF-A0A0S9K551-F1
#
_cell.length_a   1.000
_cell.length_b   1.000
_cell.length_c   1.000
_cell.angle_alpha   90.00
_cell.angle_beta   90.00
_cell.angle_gamma   90.00
#
_symmetry.space_group_name_H-M   'P 1'
#
loop_
_entity.id
_entity.type
_entity.pdbx_description
1 polymer ?
#
loop_
_entity_poly.entity_id
_entity_poly.type
_entity_poly.pdbx_seq_one_letter_code
_entity_poly.pdbx_strand_id
1 'polypeptide(L)'
;MTGKTCAGVWVTGTGTDGNPREVYLYHVADNEWTMNEYDSQCVVWQTALNPVIALELLASGAWTGTGVLGPEAFDAAPFLALMAAPETDGGYGQPWGLDDRLAA
;
A
#
# COMPACT_ATOMS: atom_id res chain seq x y z
N MET A 1 -21.25 8.49 2.14
CA MET A 1 -21.55 7.09 1.76
C MET A 1 -20.74 6.21 2.70
N THR A 2 -21.30 5.14 3.27
CA THR A 2 -20.64 4.36 4.32
C THR A 2 -20.07 3.03 3.79
N GLY A 3 -19.23 2.37 4.60
CA GLY A 3 -18.59 1.10 4.27
C GLY A 3 -17.07 1.24 4.12
N LYS A 4 -16.40 0.09 3.99
CA LYS A 4 -14.95 0.02 3.79
C LYS A 4 -14.64 -0.86 2.59
N THR A 5 -13.59 -0.52 1.85
CA THR A 5 -12.96 -1.42 0.88
C THR A 5 -11.75 -2.07 1.53
N CYS A 6 -11.49 -3.33 1.21
CA CYS A 6 -10.29 -4.05 1.59
C CYS A 6 -9.69 -4.65 0.33
N ALA A 7 -8.51 -4.16 -0.05
CA ALA A 7 -7.74 -4.68 -1.16
C ALA A 7 -6.45 -5.27 -0.62
N GLY A 8 -6.07 -6.44 -1.10
CA GLY A 8 -4.90 -7.14 -0.60
C GLY A 8 -4.50 -8.31 -1.47
N VAL A 9 -3.40 -8.94 -1.08
CA VAL A 9 -2.85 -10.13 -1.72
C VAL A 9 -2.60 -11.19 -0.65
N TRP A 10 -3.08 -12.41 -0.93
CA TRP A 10 -2.75 -13.58 -0.14
C TRP A 10 -1.58 -14.29 -0.83
N VAL A 11 -0.45 -14.35 -0.12
CA VAL A 11 0.79 -14.95 -0.59
C VAL A 11 1.06 -16.20 0.23
N THR A 12 1.34 -17.31 -0.45
CA THR A 12 1.75 -18.58 0.16
C THR A 12 3.10 -18.99 -0.41
N GLY A 13 3.92 -19.67 0.41
CA GLY A 13 5.22 -20.13 -0.04
C GLY A 13 6.13 -20.59 1.09
N THR A 14 7.44 -20.60 0.81
CA THR A 14 8.47 -20.86 1.81
C THR A 14 8.90 -19.54 2.44
N GLY A 15 8.84 -19.49 3.78
CA GLY A 15 9.32 -18.38 4.58
C GLY A 15 10.83 -18.20 4.48
N THR A 16 11.31 -17.06 4.99
CA THR A 16 12.75 -16.76 5.04
C THR A 16 13.52 -17.65 6.01
N ASP A 17 12.81 -18.39 6.86
CA ASP A 17 13.32 -19.39 7.79
C ASP A 17 13.32 -20.82 7.20
N GLY A 18 12.82 -20.99 5.97
CA GLY A 18 12.72 -22.28 5.29
C GLY A 18 11.43 -23.07 5.57
N ASN A 19 10.52 -22.58 6.42
CA ASN A 19 9.26 -23.25 6.73
C ASN A 19 8.11 -22.77 5.83
N PRO A 20 7.00 -23.53 5.68
CA PRO A 20 5.81 -23.01 5.01
C PRO A 20 5.27 -21.74 5.70
N ARG A 21 4.87 -20.75 4.90
CA ARG A 21 4.35 -19.47 5.36
C ARG A 21 3.18 -19.01 4.50
N GLU A 22 2.18 -18.40 5.14
CA GLU A 22 1.03 -17.81 4.47
C GLU A 22 0.76 -16.42 5.04
N VAL A 23 0.73 -15.41 4.17
CA VAL A 23 0.61 -14.02 4.58
C VAL A 23 -0.49 -13.34 3.78
N TYR A 24 -1.38 -12.63 4.47
CA TYR A 24 -2.32 -11.70 3.84
C TYR A 24 -1.86 -10.26 4.06
N LEU A 25 -1.42 -9.60 2.99
CA LEU A 25 -1.05 -8.18 2.97
C LEU A 25 -2.22 -7.38 2.44
N TYR A 26 -2.67 -6.34 3.15
CA TYR A 26 -3.89 -5.63 2.80
C TYR A 26 -3.89 -4.15 3.20
N HIS A 27 -4.76 -3.38 2.54
CA HIS A 27 -5.09 -2.00 2.87
C HIS A 27 -6.60 -1.84 2.96
N VAL A 28 -7.06 -1.15 4.00
CA VAL A 28 -8.48 -0.87 4.23
C VAL A 28 -8.72 0.63 4.09
N ALA A 29 -9.58 1.04 3.15
CA ALA A 29 -9.98 2.44 3.01
C ALA A 29 -11.44 2.64 3.46
N ASP A 30 -11.68 3.69 4.23
CA ASP A 30 -12.99 4.06 4.76
C ASP A 30 -13.73 5.03 3.83
N ASN A 31 -14.92 4.65 3.38
CA ASN A 31 -15.69 5.43 2.42
C ASN A 31 -16.32 6.69 3.02
N GLU A 32 -16.58 6.71 4.33
CA GLU A 32 -17.08 7.91 4.98
C GLU A 32 -15.96 8.96 5.02
N TRP A 33 -14.75 8.55 5.39
CA TRP A 33 -13.58 9.42 5.38
C TRP A 33 -13.22 9.91 3.96
N THR A 34 -13.11 9.03 2.96
CA THR A 34 -12.73 9.47 1.59
C THR A 34 -13.76 10.39 0.96
N MET A 35 -15.05 10.18 1.23
CA MET A 35 -16.10 11.08 0.76
C MET A 35 -16.05 12.44 1.47
N ASN A 36 -15.74 12.47 2.77
CA ASN A 36 -15.67 13.73 3.53
C ASN A 36 -14.45 14.57 3.12
N GLU A 37 -13.28 13.94 2.95
CA GLU A 37 -12.03 14.65 2.68
C GLU A 37 -11.79 14.92 1.18
N TYR A 38 -12.22 14.01 0.30
CA TYR A 38 -11.88 14.05 -1.13
C TYR A 38 -13.09 14.07 -2.07
N ASP A 39 -14.32 14.03 -1.55
CA ASP A 39 -15.56 13.88 -2.34
C ASP A 39 -15.47 12.70 -3.33
N SER A 40 -14.80 11.62 -2.91
CA SER A 40 -14.52 10.47 -3.76
C SER A 40 -14.74 9.15 -3.04
N GLN A 41 -15.32 8.19 -3.77
CA GLN A 41 -15.61 6.87 -3.24
C GLN A 41 -14.30 6.10 -2.99
N CYS A 42 -14.25 5.30 -1.93
CA CYS A 42 -13.02 4.71 -1.41
C CYS A 42 -12.23 3.83 -2.39
N VAL A 43 -12.86 3.17 -3.37
CA VAL A 43 -12.19 2.38 -4.42
C VAL A 43 -11.49 3.30 -5.42
N VAL A 44 -12.14 4.40 -5.82
CA VAL A 44 -11.54 5.39 -6.74
C VAL A 44 -10.36 6.06 -6.05
N TRP A 45 -10.56 6.49 -4.81
CA TRP A 45 -9.53 7.11 -4.01
C TRP A 45 -8.35 6.16 -3.75
N GLN A 46 -8.62 4.90 -3.37
CA GLN A 46 -7.57 3.88 -3.14
C GLN A 46 -6.78 3.59 -4.42
N THR A 47 -7.41 3.65 -5.59
CA THR A 47 -6.72 3.52 -6.88
C THR A 47 -5.78 4.69 -7.13
N ALA A 48 -6.19 5.92 -6.80
CA ALA A 48 -5.42 7.14 -7.02
C ALA A 48 -4.22 7.30 -6.08
N LEU A 49 -4.29 6.76 -4.86
CA LEU A 49 -3.20 6.81 -3.88
C LEU A 49 -1.90 6.20 -4.41
N ASN A 50 -1.98 5.03 -5.05
CA ASN A 50 -0.79 4.29 -5.52
C ASN A 50 0.07 5.06 -6.54
N PRO A 51 -0.49 5.60 -7.65
CA PRO A 51 0.31 6.36 -8.61
C PRO A 51 0.85 7.67 -8.03
N VAL A 52 0.16 8.30 -7.07
CA VAL A 52 0.67 9.50 -6.39
C VAL A 52 1.95 9.19 -5.61
N ILE A 53 1.94 8.13 -4.80
CA ILE A 53 3.12 7.66 -4.07
C ILE A 53 4.25 7.28 -5.05
N ALA A 54 3.93 6.54 -6.11
CA ALA A 54 4.93 6.15 -7.11
C ALA A 54 5.59 7.37 -7.78
N LEU A 55 4.81 8.40 -8.14
CA LEU A 55 5.33 9.63 -8.73
C LEU A 55 6.24 10.39 -7.76
N GLU A 56 5.92 10.40 -6.48
CA GLU A 56 6.74 11.04 -5.44
C GLU A 56 8.09 10.30 -5.24
N LEU A 57 8.08 8.97 -5.25
CA LEU A 57 9.29 8.17 -5.17
C LEU A 57 10.18 8.33 -6.40
N LEU A 58 9.59 8.46 -7.59
CA LEU A 58 10.31 8.77 -8.82
C LEU A 58 10.89 10.20 -8.78
N ALA A 59 10.12 11.18 -8.34
CA ALA A 59 10.53 12.58 -8.28
C ALA A 59 11.66 12.83 -7.26
N SER A 60 11.63 12.14 -6.12
CA SER A 60 12.68 12.19 -5.10
C SER A 60 13.94 11.38 -5.48
N GLY A 61 13.84 10.49 -6.48
CA GLY A 61 14.91 9.58 -6.88
C GLY A 61 15.05 8.34 -6.00
N ALA A 62 14.16 8.13 -5.02
CA ALA A 62 14.08 6.90 -4.23
C ALA A 62 13.77 5.68 -5.12
N TRP A 63 12.90 5.88 -6.10
CA TRP A 63 12.71 4.96 -7.22
C TRP A 63 13.41 5.52 -8.46
N THR A 64 14.23 4.69 -9.09
CA THR A 64 14.97 5.05 -10.31
C THR A 64 15.20 3.81 -11.17
N GLY A 65 15.24 3.98 -12.48
CA GLY A 65 15.40 2.90 -13.43
C GLY A 65 15.34 3.38 -14.88
N THR A 66 15.69 2.52 -15.82
CA THR A 66 15.61 2.80 -17.27
C THR A 66 14.75 1.75 -17.96
N GLY A 67 13.83 2.19 -18.81
CA GLY A 67 12.91 1.33 -19.54
C GLY A 67 11.47 1.45 -19.07
N VAL A 68 10.65 0.44 -19.41
CA VAL A 68 9.25 0.32 -18.96
C VAL A 68 9.23 -0.67 -17.81
N LEU A 69 9.04 -0.17 -16.59
CA LEU A 69 9.12 -0.94 -15.36
C LEU A 69 7.78 -0.86 -14.62
N GLY A 70 7.28 -2.02 -14.18
CA GLY A 70 6.19 -2.08 -13.22
C GLY A 70 6.67 -1.74 -11.80
N PRO A 71 5.75 -1.43 -10.86
CA PRO A 71 6.09 -1.14 -9.46
C PRO A 71 6.88 -2.26 -8.78
N GLU A 72 6.69 -3.51 -9.20
CA GLU A 72 7.41 -4.69 -8.70
C GLU A 72 8.91 -4.69 -9.02
N ALA A 73 9.37 -3.81 -9.90
CA ALA A 73 10.79 -3.66 -10.20
C ALA A 73 11.55 -2.78 -9.19
N PHE A 74 10.84 -2.10 -8.28
CA PHE A 74 11.42 -1.16 -7.32
C PHE A 74 11.32 -1.68 -5.88
N ASP A 75 12.11 -1.10 -4.98
CA ASP A 75 12.03 -1.41 -3.54
C ASP A 75 10.65 -1.01 -2.99
N ALA A 76 9.95 -1.97 -2.39
CA ALA A 76 8.63 -1.77 -1.83
C ALA A 76 8.67 -1.00 -0.49
N ALA A 77 9.79 -1.02 0.24
CA ALA A 77 9.85 -0.45 1.58
C ALA A 77 9.60 1.07 1.61
N PRO A 78 10.19 1.90 0.72
CA PRO A 78 9.89 3.33 0.64
C PRO A 78 8.41 3.63 0.34
N PHE A 79 7.78 2.83 -0.51
CA PHE A 79 6.36 2.98 -0.85
C PHE A 79 5.47 2.73 0.36
N LEU A 80 5.67 1.60 1.02
CA LEU A 80 4.90 1.20 2.20
C LEU A 80 5.14 2.14 3.38
N ALA A 81 6.35 2.68 3.53
CA ALA A 81 6.69 3.67 4.55
C ALA A 81 5.99 5.01 4.28
N LEU A 82 6.05 5.53 3.06
CA LEU A 82 5.42 6.80 2.68
C LEU A 82 3.89 6.72 2.77
N MET A 83 3.30 5.59 2.36
CA MET A 83 1.87 5.32 2.50
C MET A 83 1.43 5.44 3.97
N ALA A 84 2.15 4.79 4.88
CA ALA A 84 1.80 4.70 6.30
C ALA A 84 2.21 5.92 7.13
N ALA A 85 3.21 6.67 6.70
CA ALA A 85 3.73 7.81 7.45
C ALA A 85 2.63 8.86 7.70
N PRO A 86 2.62 9.52 8.87
CA PRO A 86 1.65 10.58 9.16
C PRO A 86 1.74 11.73 8.15
N GLU A 87 0.61 12.39 7.90
CA GLU A 87 0.57 13.58 7.04
C GLU A 87 1.48 14.71 7.59
N THR A 88 1.67 14.80 8.91
CA THR A 88 2.59 15.76 9.53
C THR A 88 4.04 15.58 9.12
N ASP A 89 4.40 14.37 8.69
CA ASP A 89 5.74 13.98 8.29
C ASP A 89 5.87 13.92 6.75
N GLY A 90 4.84 14.38 6.03
CA GLY A 90 4.75 14.34 4.57
C GLY A 90 4.24 13.03 3.99
N GLY A 91 3.74 12.10 4.81
CA GLY A 91 3.11 10.86 4.34
C GLY A 91 1.62 11.01 4.05
N TYR A 92 0.95 9.88 3.83
CA TYR A 92 -0.48 9.84 3.48
C TYR A 92 -1.40 9.41 4.63
N GLY A 93 -0.83 9.00 5.77
CA GLY A 93 -1.60 8.55 6.94
C GLY A 93 -2.41 7.28 6.68
N GLN A 94 -1.99 6.46 5.71
CA GLN A 94 -2.72 5.28 5.24
C GLN A 94 -2.01 4.00 5.66
N PRO A 95 -2.35 3.44 6.84
CA PRO A 95 -1.71 2.22 7.30
C PRO A 95 -2.12 1.01 6.44
N TRP A 96 -1.17 0.13 6.22
CA TRP A 96 -1.40 -1.20 5.65
C TRP A 96 -1.23 -2.27 6.74
N GLY A 97 -1.88 -3.42 6.55
CA GLY A 97 -1.86 -4.53 7.47
C GLY A 97 -1.21 -5.77 6.86
N LEU A 98 -0.59 -6.57 7.72
CA LEU A 98 -0.05 -7.88 7.37
C LEU A 98 -0.51 -8.89 8.42
N ASP A 99 -1.16 -9.95 7.97
CA ASP A 99 -1.63 -11.06 8.81
C ASP A 99 -0.89 -12.34 8.41
N ASP A 100 -0.03 -12.83 9.32
CA ASP A 100 0.70 -14.09 9.15
C ASP A 100 -0.17 -15.25 9.66
N ARG A 101 -0.76 -15.99 8.73
CA ARG A 101 -1.82 -16.96 8.99
C ARG A 101 -1.33 -18.24 9.65
N LEU A 102 -0.03 -18.52 9.56
CA LEU A 102 0.61 -19.70 10.13
C LEU A 102 1.48 -19.38 11.34
N ALA A 103 1.68 -18.10 11.65
CA ALA A 103 2.30 -17.69 12.90
C ALA A 103 1.41 -18.10 14.08
N ALA A 104 1.99 -18.84 15.02
CA ALA A 104 1.34 -19.25 16.27
C ALA A 104 1.35 -18.12 17.31
#